data_AF-A0A7V2H829-F1
#
_entry.id   AF-A0A7V2H829-F1
#
_cell.length_a   1.000
_cell.length_b   1.000
_cell.length_c   1.000
_cell.angle_alpha   90.00
_cell.angle_beta   90.00
_cell.angle_gamma   90.00
#
_symmetry.space_group_name_H-M   'P 1'
#
loop_
_entity.id
_entity.type
_entity.pdbx_description
1 polymer ?
#
loop_
_entity_poly.entity_id
_entity_poly.type
_entity_poly.pdbx_seq_one_letter_code
_entity_poly.pdbx_strand_id
1 'polypeptide(L)'
;MHDVFISYPAEAKATADAACAMLEGNGIRCWIAPRDVLPGSDWSESIVDAIQKSRLMVLIFDQNANESQHIKREVERAVDANIPIIPVRIENVAPSKGLSYFISSPHWLDALTPPLEKHLQHLVDTTRQ
;
A
#
# COMPACT_ATOMS: atom_id res chain seq x y z
N MET A 1 6.16 15.96 1.21
CA MET A 1 6.13 14.95 2.29
C MET A 1 4.73 14.36 2.26
N HIS A 2 4.63 13.05 2.15
CA HIS A 2 3.35 12.34 2.09
C HIS A 2 3.17 11.60 3.41
N ASP A 3 1.93 11.31 3.77
CA ASP A 3 1.66 10.59 5.01
C ASP A 3 1.63 9.08 4.72
N VAL A 4 1.07 8.68 3.57
CA VAL A 4 0.90 7.28 3.17
C VAL A 4 1.43 7.01 1.77
N PHE A 5 2.22 5.96 1.59
CA PHE A 5 2.56 5.36 0.30
C PHE A 5 1.60 4.20 0.00
N ILE A 6 0.97 4.17 -1.18
CA ILE A 6 0.06 3.09 -1.58
C ILE A 6 0.76 2.19 -2.60
N SER A 7 1.11 0.97 -2.17
CA SER A 7 1.61 -0.10 -3.04
C SER A 7 0.46 -1.00 -3.47
N TYR A 8 0.32 -1.26 -4.77
CA TYR A 8 -0.75 -2.10 -5.30
C TYR A 8 -0.35 -2.70 -6.66
N PRO A 9 -0.86 -3.89 -7.01
CA PRO A 9 -0.69 -4.47 -8.35
C PRO A 9 -1.61 -3.77 -9.34
N ALA A 10 -1.24 -3.72 -10.62
CA ALA A 10 -1.98 -2.96 -11.63
C ALA A 10 -3.47 -3.36 -11.71
N GLU A 11 -3.76 -4.64 -11.48
CA GLU A 11 -5.08 -5.27 -11.45
C GLU A 11 -5.97 -4.72 -10.33
N ALA A 12 -5.38 -4.29 -9.21
CA ALA A 12 -6.09 -3.76 -8.06
C ALA A 12 -6.26 -2.23 -8.09
N LYS A 13 -6.08 -1.59 -9.25
CA LYS A 13 -6.13 -0.13 -9.39
C LYS A 13 -7.41 0.50 -8.82
N ALA A 14 -8.58 -0.08 -9.09
CA ALA A 14 -9.84 0.45 -8.60
C ALA A 14 -9.89 0.52 -7.05
N THR A 15 -9.38 -0.53 -6.39
CA THR A 15 -9.29 -0.58 -4.93
C THR A 15 -8.27 0.40 -4.38
N ALA A 16 -7.11 0.52 -5.04
CA ALA A 16 -6.09 1.48 -4.66
C ALA A 16 -6.57 2.94 -4.79
N ASP A 17 -7.27 3.26 -5.88
CA ASP A 17 -7.88 4.57 -6.09
C ASP A 17 -8.96 4.86 -5.02
N ALA A 18 -9.78 3.88 -4.66
CA ALA A 18 -10.77 4.02 -3.60
C ALA A 18 -10.13 4.24 -2.22
N ALA A 19 -9.07 3.48 -1.90
CA ALA A 19 -8.30 3.67 -0.68
C ALA A 19 -7.67 5.06 -0.62
N CYS A 20 -7.06 5.50 -1.72
CA CYS A 20 -6.47 6.83 -1.87
C CYS A 20 -7.52 7.91 -1.64
N ALA A 21 -8.66 7.83 -2.32
CA ALA A 21 -9.75 8.80 -2.19
C ALA A 21 -10.32 8.85 -0.76
N MET A 22 -10.45 7.70 -0.09
CA MET A 22 -10.92 7.63 1.30
C MET A 22 -9.95 8.28 2.28
N LEU A 23 -8.64 8.00 2.13
CA LEU A 23 -7.59 8.59 2.95
C LEU A 23 -7.48 10.11 2.73
N GLU A 24 -7.43 10.54 1.47
CA GLU A 24 -7.33 11.96 1.10
C GLU A 24 -8.58 12.75 1.50
N GLY A 25 -9.78 12.17 1.35
CA GLY A 25 -11.04 12.73 1.85
C GLY A 25 -11.06 12.92 3.37
N ASN A 26 -10.18 12.23 4.09
CA ASN A 26 -9.99 12.33 5.53
C ASN A 26 -8.73 13.14 5.94
N GLY A 27 -8.13 13.88 5.00
CA GLY A 27 -7.01 14.79 5.23
C GLY A 27 -5.63 14.13 5.26
N ILE A 28 -5.50 12.87 4.82
CA ILE A 28 -4.25 12.11 4.81
C ILE A 28 -3.65 12.18 3.40
N ARG A 29 -2.42 12.70 3.28
CA ARG A 29 -1.78 12.85 1.96
C ARG A 29 -1.23 11.53 1.47
N CYS A 30 -1.73 11.06 0.33
CA CYS A 30 -1.28 9.81 -0.27
C CYS A 30 -0.28 10.06 -1.39
N TRP A 31 0.61 9.10 -1.59
CA TRP A 31 1.41 8.97 -2.80
C TRP A 31 1.06 7.65 -3.48
N ILE A 32 0.72 7.71 -4.77
CA ILE A 32 0.32 6.57 -5.58
C ILE A 32 0.86 6.70 -7.01
N ALA A 33 1.55 5.67 -7.50
CA ALA A 33 1.97 5.61 -8.90
C ALA A 33 0.82 5.16 -9.81
N PRO A 34 0.74 5.61 -11.08
CA PRO A 34 1.59 6.60 -11.76
C PRO A 34 1.29 8.05 -11.40
N ARG A 35 0.21 8.35 -10.66
CA ARG A 35 -0.32 9.71 -10.46
C ARG A 35 0.73 10.70 -9.96
N ASP A 36 1.54 10.27 -8.99
CA ASP A 36 2.47 11.15 -8.27
C ASP A 36 3.94 11.00 -8.72
N VAL A 37 4.18 10.29 -9.83
CA VAL A 37 5.50 10.25 -10.48
C VAL A 37 5.65 11.45 -11.39
N LEU A 38 6.69 12.26 -11.17
CA LEU A 38 6.92 13.47 -11.96
C LEU A 38 7.30 13.11 -13.41
N PRO A 39 6.74 13.78 -14.43
CA PRO A 39 7.18 13.59 -15.80
C PRO A 39 8.68 13.87 -15.95
N GLY A 40 9.42 12.88 -16.47
CA GLY A 40 10.86 13.00 -16.69
C GLY A 40 11.75 12.69 -15.49
N SER A 41 11.19 12.32 -14.33
CA SER A 41 11.98 11.75 -13.23
C SER A 41 12.27 10.27 -13.44
N ASP A 42 13.34 9.76 -12.81
CA ASP A 42 13.55 8.32 -12.75
C ASP A 42 12.44 7.69 -11.90
N TRP A 43 11.77 6.70 -12.48
CA TRP A 43 10.62 6.04 -11.89
C TRP A 43 10.99 5.31 -10.59
N SER A 44 12.13 4.63 -10.58
CA SER A 44 12.58 3.83 -9.44
C SER A 44 13.02 4.73 -8.30
N GLU A 45 13.76 5.80 -8.60
CA GLU A 45 14.15 6.81 -7.61
C GLU A 45 12.91 7.47 -6.99
N SER A 46 11.92 7.83 -7.82
CA SER A 46 10.69 8.47 -7.34
C SER A 46 9.93 7.59 -6.35
N ILE A 47 9.86 6.27 -6.61
CA ILE A 47 9.24 5.30 -5.68
C ILE A 47 10.02 5.22 -4.38
N VAL A 48 11.35 5.04 -4.45
CA VAL A 48 12.19 4.91 -3.25
C VAL A 48 12.10 6.16 -2.38
N ASP A 49 12.18 7.34 -2.99
CA ASP A 49 12.02 8.63 -2.32
C ASP A 49 10.64 8.77 -1.67
N ALA A 50 9.58 8.33 -2.37
CA ALA A 50 8.22 8.41 -1.86
C ALA A 50 8.02 7.51 -0.64
N ILE A 51 8.55 6.28 -0.67
CA ILE A 51 8.53 5.35 0.46
C ILE A 51 9.23 5.97 1.67
N GLN A 52 10.46 6.46 1.48
CA GLN A 52 11.26 7.06 2.57
C GLN A 52 10.65 8.34 3.15
N LYS A 53 9.90 9.10 2.35
CA LYS A 53 9.22 10.34 2.77
C LYS A 53 7.82 10.11 3.31
N SER A 54 7.34 8.86 3.36
CA SER A 54 6.03 8.49 3.89
C SER A 54 6.15 8.03 5.34
N ARG A 55 5.08 8.21 6.13
CA ARG A 55 5.01 7.71 7.51
C ARG A 55 4.55 6.27 7.57
N LEU A 56 3.85 5.80 6.54
CA LEU A 56 3.20 4.51 6.48
C LEU A 56 3.15 4.01 5.03
N MET A 57 3.22 2.70 4.85
CA MET A 57 2.86 2.03 3.60
C MET A 57 1.54 1.30 3.75
N VAL A 58 0.63 1.51 2.81
CA VAL A 58 -0.56 0.68 2.61
C VAL A 58 -0.27 -0.25 1.44
N LEU A 59 -0.37 -1.56 1.66
CA LEU A 59 -0.19 -2.58 0.63
C LEU A 59 -1.55 -3.18 0.29
N ILE A 60 -2.06 -2.91 -0.92
CA ILE A 60 -3.22 -3.64 -1.43
C ILE A 60 -2.76 -5.02 -1.88
N PHE A 61 -3.28 -6.07 -1.25
CA PHE A 61 -2.76 -7.42 -1.36
C PHE A 61 -3.78 -8.40 -1.97
N ASP A 62 -3.38 -9.03 -3.07
CA ASP A 62 -4.06 -10.09 -3.81
C ASP A 62 -3.03 -11.09 -4.40
N GLN A 63 -3.46 -12.00 -5.28
CA GLN A 63 -2.54 -12.93 -5.95
C GLN A 63 -1.54 -12.23 -6.89
N ASN A 64 -1.90 -11.14 -7.54
CA ASN A 64 -0.98 -10.39 -8.42
C ASN A 64 0.12 -9.72 -7.60
N ALA A 65 -0.20 -9.28 -6.37
CA ALA A 65 0.79 -8.73 -5.46
C ALA A 65 1.86 -9.75 -5.07
N ASN A 66 1.46 -11.02 -4.90
CA ASN A 66 2.37 -12.13 -4.62
C ASN A 66 3.40 -12.38 -5.73
N GLU A 67 3.00 -12.16 -6.98
CA GLU A 67 3.81 -12.44 -8.17
C GLU A 67 4.67 -11.24 -8.59
N SER A 68 4.33 -10.04 -8.10
CA SER A 68 5.02 -8.80 -8.43
C SER A 68 6.37 -8.65 -7.72
N GLN A 69 7.45 -8.73 -8.50
CA GLN A 69 8.79 -8.39 -8.02
C GLN A 69 8.93 -6.92 -7.64
N HIS A 70 8.15 -6.03 -8.26
CA HIS A 70 8.15 -4.60 -7.92
C HIS A 70 7.59 -4.37 -6.53
N ILE A 71 6.43 -4.96 -6.21
CA ILE A 71 5.82 -4.84 -4.87
C ILE A 71 6.72 -5.46 -3.82
N LYS A 72 7.33 -6.62 -4.10
CA LYS A 72 8.30 -7.23 -3.18
C LYS A 72 9.45 -6.27 -2.84
N ARG A 73 9.99 -5.57 -3.83
CA ARG A 73 11.04 -4.57 -3.62
C ARG A 73 10.53 -3.37 -2.83
N GLU A 74 9.34 -2.86 -3.12
CA GLU A 74 8.73 -1.76 -2.36
C GLU A 74 8.55 -2.12 -0.89
N VAL A 75 8.02 -3.30 -0.60
CA VAL A 75 7.86 -3.83 0.76
C VAL A 75 9.20 -3.96 1.47
N GLU A 76 10.22 -4.52 0.79
CA GLU A 76 11.58 -4.61 1.32
C GLU A 76 12.13 -3.21 1.66
N ARG A 77 11.95 -2.22 0.78
CA ARG A 77 12.37 -0.84 1.03
C ARG A 77 11.64 -0.18 2.19
N ALA A 78 10.35 -0.43 2.34
CA ALA A 78 9.60 0.09 3.49
C ALA A 78 10.11 -0.52 4.79
N VAL A 79 10.37 -1.83 4.83
CA VAL A 79 10.96 -2.50 5.99
C VAL A 79 12.36 -1.95 6.31
N ASP A 80 13.24 -1.82 5.30
CA ASP A 80 14.58 -1.25 5.47
C ASP A 80 14.54 0.17 6.05
N ALA A 81 13.54 0.96 5.64
CA ALA A 81 13.33 2.33 6.10
C ALA A 81 12.54 2.42 7.42
N ASN A 82 12.21 1.30 8.06
CA ASN A 82 11.36 1.21 9.26
C ASN A 82 9.98 1.89 9.09
N ILE A 83 9.44 1.86 7.86
CA ILE A 83 8.09 2.35 7.56
C ILE A 83 7.10 1.22 7.87
N PRO A 84 6.13 1.43 8.78
CA PRO A 84 5.13 0.42 9.07
C PRO A 84 4.27 0.13 7.84
N ILE A 85 3.89 -1.14 7.68
CA ILE A 85 3.12 -1.63 6.54
C ILE A 85 1.76 -2.12 7.03
N ILE A 86 0.67 -1.60 6.45
CA ILE A 86 -0.68 -2.12 6.62
C ILE A 86 -1.07 -2.88 5.36
N PRO A 87 -1.11 -4.22 5.40
CA PRO A 87 -1.64 -5.02 4.31
C PRO A 87 -3.18 -4.96 4.33
N VAL A 88 -3.76 -4.50 3.23
CA VAL A 88 -5.20 -4.55 2.93
C VAL A 88 -5.44 -5.73 2.01
N ARG A 89 -5.94 -6.84 2.57
CA ARG A 89 -6.18 -8.06 1.81
C ARG A 89 -7.53 -8.01 1.12
N ILE A 90 -7.52 -8.02 -0.20
CA ILE A 90 -8.73 -7.96 -1.05
C ILE A 90 -9.08 -9.32 -1.68
N GLU A 91 -8.16 -10.29 -1.59
CA GLU A 91 -8.36 -11.66 -2.04
C GLU A 91 -7.87 -12.64 -0.97
N ASN A 92 -8.59 -13.76 -0.76
CA ASN A 92 -8.24 -14.75 0.26
C ASN A 92 -7.10 -15.68 -0.20
N VAL A 93 -5.92 -15.11 -0.40
CA VAL A 93 -4.68 -15.82 -0.73
C VAL A 93 -3.63 -15.59 0.36
N ALA A 94 -2.73 -16.56 0.52
CA ALA A 94 -1.63 -16.43 1.47
C ALA A 94 -0.45 -15.69 0.82
N PRO A 95 0.31 -14.88 1.59
CA PRO A 95 1.60 -14.34 1.12
C PRO A 95 2.54 -15.42 0.59
N SER A 96 3.19 -15.13 -0.53
CA SER A 96 4.33 -15.91 -1.00
C SER A 96 5.43 -15.92 0.06
N LYS A 97 6.32 -16.93 0.07
CA LYS A 97 7.41 -17.01 1.06
C LYS A 97 8.20 -15.70 1.17
N GLY A 98 8.44 -15.04 0.04
CA GLY A 98 9.15 -13.77 -0.02
C GLY A 98 8.43 -12.63 0.70
N LEU A 99 7.13 -12.43 0.43
CA LEU A 99 6.36 -11.39 1.11
C LEU A 99 6.04 -11.78 2.56
N SER A 100 5.75 -13.06 2.82
CA SER A 100 5.44 -13.57 4.15
C SER A 100 6.51 -13.22 5.19
N TYR A 101 7.78 -13.11 4.78
CA TYR A 101 8.87 -12.71 5.67
C TYR A 101 8.71 -11.27 6.19
N PHE A 102 8.15 -10.37 5.39
CA PHE A 102 8.00 -8.94 5.70
C PHE A 102 6.61 -8.61 6.29
N ILE A 103 5.56 -9.28 5.80
CA ILE A 103 4.16 -8.98 6.17
C ILE A 103 3.51 -10.07 7.05
N SER A 104 4.30 -10.87 7.77
CA SER A 104 3.78 -11.85 8.76
C SER A 104 3.21 -11.21 10.03
N SER A 105 3.03 -9.88 10.06
CA SER A 105 2.38 -9.16 11.15
C SER A 105 0.92 -9.60 11.34
N PRO A 106 0.40 -9.66 12.58
CA PRO A 106 -0.98 -10.05 12.87
C PRO A 106 -2.04 -9.01 12.46
N HIS A 107 -1.64 -7.80 12.04
CA HIS A 107 -2.57 -6.70 11.77
C HIS A 107 -2.91 -6.58 10.27
N TRP A 108 -3.58 -7.60 9.75
CA TRP A 108 -4.16 -7.57 8.41
C TRP A 108 -5.49 -6.83 8.44
N LEU A 109 -5.70 -5.95 7.45
CA LEU A 109 -7.00 -5.37 7.19
C LEU A 109 -7.68 -6.23 6.12
N ASP A 110 -8.53 -7.16 6.57
CA ASP A 110 -9.25 -8.09 5.69
C ASP A 110 -10.44 -7.41 5.03
N ALA A 111 -10.22 -6.88 3.82
CA ALA A 111 -11.24 -6.31 2.95
C ALA A 111 -11.87 -7.35 2.01
N LEU A 112 -12.07 -8.58 2.51
CA LEU A 112 -12.59 -9.72 1.73
C LEU A 112 -14.10 -9.70 1.50
N THR A 113 -14.82 -8.90 2.28
CA THR A 113 -16.29 -8.86 2.26
C THR A 113 -16.79 -7.47 1.85
N PRO A 114 -17.77 -7.37 0.94
CA PRO A 114 -18.42 -6.09 0.67
C PRO A 114 -19.17 -5.54 1.90
N PRO A 115 -19.31 -4.21 2.04
CA PRO A 115 -18.78 -3.16 1.18
C PRO A 115 -17.32 -2.79 1.52
N LEU A 116 -16.51 -2.52 0.49
CA LEU A 116 -15.09 -2.13 0.62
C LEU A 116 -14.94 -0.84 1.45
N GLU A 117 -15.90 0.08 1.36
CA GLU A 117 -15.90 1.37 2.02
C GLU A 117 -15.80 1.26 3.55
N LYS A 118 -16.41 0.24 4.16
CA LYS A 118 -16.31 0.01 5.61
C LYS A 118 -14.89 -0.36 6.02
N HIS A 119 -14.23 -1.18 5.22
CA HIS A 119 -12.86 -1.60 5.43
C HIS A 119 -11.90 -0.42 5.25
N LEU A 120 -12.12 0.42 4.25
CA LEU A 120 -11.33 1.63 4.03
C LEU A 120 -11.55 2.69 5.12
N GLN A 121 -12.72 2.75 5.75
CA GLN A 121 -12.91 3.62 6.92
C GLN A 121 -12.05 3.16 8.10
N HIS A 122 -11.95 1.85 8.34
CA HIS A 122 -11.07 1.31 9.36
C HIS A 122 -9.58 1.58 9.05
N LEU A 123 -9.21 1.59 7.76
CA LEU A 123 -7.87 1.99 7.32
C LEU A 123 -7.57 3.42 7.76
N VAL A 124 -8.48 4.37 7.53
CA VAL A 124 -8.34 5.77 7.96
C VAL A 124 -8.09 5.84 9.47
N ASP A 125 -8.90 5.13 10.27
CA ASP A 125 -8.77 5.16 11.73
C ASP A 125 -7.42 4.61 12.18
N THR A 126 -6.90 3.58 11.51
CA THR A 126 -5.60 2.98 11.82
C THR A 126 -4.44 3.90 11.42
N THR A 127 -4.55 4.61 10.30
CA THR A 127 -3.48 5.54 9.83
C THR A 127 -3.31 6.80 10.70
N ARG A 128 -4.29 7.12 11.55
CA ARG A 128 -4.25 8.30 12.44
C ARG A 128 -3.57 8.03 13.79
N GLN A 129 -3.38 6.76 14.17
CA GLN A 129 -2.74 6.36 15.41
C GLN A 129 -1.22 6.54 15.33
#